data_AF-A0A392Q748-F1
#
_entry.id   AF-A0A392Q748-F1
#
_cell.length_a   1.000
_cell.length_b   1.000
_cell.length_c   1.000
_cell.angle_alpha   90.00
_cell.angle_beta   90.00
_cell.angle_gamma   90.00
#
_symmetry.space_group_name_H-M   'P 1'
#
loop_
_entity.id
_entity.type
_entity.pdbx_description
1 polymer ?
#
loop_
_entity_poly.entity_id
_entity_poly.type
_entity_poly.pdbx_seq_one_letter_code
_entity_poly.pdbx_strand_id
1 'polypeptide(L)'
;MTSLTSLRISGLPSLTSLEHTGVQYLTSLKSLKIKDCANLGSLPLDKLVISLSHLTIRACPLLKVLCEKDIGQYWSMVSLIPFRIIED
;
A
#
# COMPACT_ATOMS: atom_id res chain seq x y z
N MET A 1 19.29 -13.44 -9.47
CA MET A 1 18.54 -13.02 -8.26
C MET A 1 17.09 -12.82 -8.66
N THR A 2 16.15 -13.45 -7.96
CA THR A 2 14.71 -13.31 -8.23
C THR A 2 14.18 -12.09 -7.48
N SER A 3 13.72 -11.08 -8.22
CA SER A 3 13.10 -9.89 -7.65
C SER A 3 11.59 -10.07 -7.51
N LEU A 4 11.02 -9.69 -6.36
CA LEU A 4 9.56 -9.68 -6.18
C LEU A 4 8.95 -8.46 -6.87
N THR A 5 8.04 -8.69 -7.82
CA THR A 5 7.38 -7.63 -8.59
C THR A 5 5.92 -7.42 -8.19
N SER A 6 5.31 -8.38 -7.50
CA SER A 6 3.93 -8.30 -7.04
C SER A 6 3.81 -8.84 -5.62
N LEU A 7 3.15 -8.09 -4.74
CA LEU A 7 2.87 -8.47 -3.35
C LEU A 7 1.38 -8.35 -3.10
N ARG A 8 0.80 -9.40 -2.52
CA ARG A 8 -0.59 -9.42 -2.04
C ARG A 8 -0.60 -9.67 -0.54
N ILE A 9 -1.31 -8.82 0.19
CA ILE A 9 -1.55 -8.94 1.62
C ILE A 9 -3.07 -9.01 1.80
N SER A 10 -3.57 -10.06 2.46
CA SER A 10 -5.01 -10.26 2.56
C SER A 10 -5.41 -10.92 3.88
N GLY A 11 -6.51 -10.47 4.48
CA GLY A 11 -7.16 -11.16 5.60
C GLY A 11 -6.32 -11.18 6.88
N LEU A 12 -5.61 -10.09 7.16
CA LEU A 12 -4.75 -9.94 8.34
C LEU A 12 -5.34 -8.90 9.29
N PRO A 13 -6.29 -9.29 10.16
CA PRO A 13 -6.96 -8.34 11.05
C PRO A 13 -6.01 -7.78 12.11
N SER A 14 -4.99 -8.52 12.55
CA SER A 14 -4.04 -8.04 13.56
C SER A 14 -2.86 -7.23 12.98
N LEU A 15 -2.76 -7.12 11.65
CA LEU A 15 -1.67 -6.38 11.02
C LEU A 15 -1.95 -4.88 11.12
N THR A 16 -1.09 -4.16 11.84
CA THR A 16 -1.27 -2.72 12.09
C THR A 16 -0.36 -1.82 11.26
N SER A 17 0.80 -2.33 10.84
CA SER A 17 1.84 -1.56 10.15
C SER A 17 2.61 -2.42 9.16
N LEU A 18 2.99 -1.82 8.03
CA LEU A 18 4.04 -2.33 7.14
C LEU A 18 5.31 -1.48 7.18
N GLU A 19 5.34 -0.41 7.97
CA GLU A 19 6.56 0.35 8.19
C GLU A 19 7.57 -0.45 9.00
N HIS A 20 8.86 -0.22 8.74
CA HIS A 20 9.98 -0.93 9.36
C HIS A 20 9.97 -2.45 9.10
N THR A 21 9.26 -2.91 8.07
CA THR A 21 9.25 -4.31 7.63
C THR A 21 10.14 -4.53 6.40
N GLY A 22 10.28 -5.78 5.99
CA GLY A 22 10.96 -6.14 4.74
C GLY A 22 10.36 -5.50 3.48
N VAL A 23 9.08 -5.07 3.53
CA VAL A 23 8.36 -4.50 2.38
C VAL A 23 9.04 -3.24 1.85
N GLN A 24 9.62 -2.42 2.73
CA GLN A 24 10.28 -1.16 2.33
C GLN A 24 11.53 -1.36 1.47
N TYR A 25 12.10 -2.57 1.45
CA TYR A 25 13.28 -2.93 0.67
C TYR A 25 12.94 -3.59 -0.67
N LEU A 26 11.65 -3.74 -1.01
CA LEU A 26 11.21 -4.34 -2.26
C LEU A 26 11.33 -3.34 -3.42
N THR A 27 12.57 -3.00 -3.78
CA THR A 27 12.90 -2.00 -4.82
C THR A 27 12.38 -2.34 -6.22
N SER A 28 12.07 -3.61 -6.49
CA SER A 28 11.50 -4.06 -7.77
C SER A 28 9.98 -4.19 -7.76
N LEU A 29 9.30 -3.87 -6.65
CA LEU A 29 7.86 -4.07 -6.50
C LEU A 29 7.07 -3.16 -7.44
N LYS A 30 6.28 -3.74 -8.33
CA LYS A 30 5.43 -3.03 -9.30
C LYS A 30 3.97 -3.01 -8.89
N SER A 31 3.49 -4.05 -8.22
CA SER A 31 2.10 -4.16 -7.77
C SER A 31 2.00 -4.48 -6.28
N LEU A 32 1.26 -3.66 -5.55
CA LEU A 32 0.86 -3.90 -4.16
C LEU A 32 -0.66 -3.99 -4.08
N LYS A 33 -1.16 -5.11 -3.57
CA LYS A 33 -2.59 -5.35 -3.35
C LYS A 33 -2.82 -5.67 -1.88
N ILE A 34 -3.64 -4.86 -1.22
CA ILE A 34 -4.00 -5.02 0.19
C ILE A 34 -5.53 -5.19 0.26
N LYS A 35 -5.98 -6.26 0.92
CA LYS A 35 -7.40 -6.58 1.05
C LYS A 35 -7.73 -7.02 2.48
N ASP A 36 -8.83 -6.55 3.05
CA ASP A 36 -9.37 -7.11 4.30
C ASP A 36 -8.34 -7.10 5.45
N CYS A 37 -7.70 -5.95 5.63
CA CYS A 37 -6.73 -5.67 6.69
C CYS A 37 -7.25 -4.50 7.53
N ALA A 38 -8.23 -4.79 8.39
CA ALA A 38 -9.03 -3.77 9.08
C ALA A 38 -8.20 -2.79 9.94
N ASN A 39 -7.14 -3.29 10.58
CA ASN A 39 -6.31 -2.50 11.50
C ASN A 39 -5.02 -1.94 10.86
N LEU A 40 -4.78 -2.18 9.56
CA LEU A 40 -3.58 -1.69 8.90
C LEU A 40 -3.67 -0.18 8.71
N GLY A 41 -2.81 0.56 9.41
CA GLY A 41 -2.83 2.03 9.44
C GLY A 41 -1.54 2.68 8.94
N SER A 42 -0.56 1.91 8.47
CA SER A 42 0.66 2.49 7.92
C SER A 42 1.32 1.65 6.83
N LEU A 43 1.91 2.34 5.86
CA LEU A 43 2.60 1.78 4.70
C LEU A 43 3.91 2.52 4.45
N PRO A 44 5.00 1.84 4.05
CA PRO A 44 6.26 2.49 3.67
C PRO A 44 6.18 3.08 2.24
N LEU A 45 5.17 3.91 1.98
CA LEU A 45 4.88 4.47 0.65
C LEU A 45 6.00 5.37 0.14
N ASP A 46 6.75 6.03 1.02
CA ASP A 46 7.90 6.85 0.70
C ASP A 46 8.99 6.05 -0.06
N LYS A 47 9.14 4.76 0.25
CA LYS A 47 10.05 3.85 -0.46
C LYS A 47 9.38 3.20 -1.66
N LEU A 48 8.13 2.79 -1.52
CA LEU A 48 7.44 2.01 -2.53
C LEU A 48 7.00 2.84 -3.75
N VAL A 49 6.74 4.13 -3.59
CA VAL A 49 6.29 5.01 -4.68
C VAL A 49 7.29 5.10 -5.84
N ILE A 50 8.57 4.83 -5.57
CA ILE A 50 9.65 4.85 -6.56
C ILE A 50 9.49 3.71 -7.58
N SER A 51 8.99 2.55 -7.14
CA SER A 51 8.91 1.33 -7.95
C SER A 51 7.50 0.95 -8.35
N LEU A 52 6.48 1.30 -7.54
CA LEU A 52 5.10 0.93 -7.73
C LEU A 52 4.47 1.57 -8.97
N SER A 53 3.83 0.73 -9.78
CA SER A 53 2.94 1.17 -10.87
C SER A 53 1.47 0.91 -10.56
N HIS A 54 1.18 -0.03 -9.66
CA HIS A 54 -0.18 -0.45 -9.33
C HIS A 54 -0.39 -0.58 -7.81
N LEU A 55 -1.35 0.16 -7.27
CA LEU A 55 -1.82 0.04 -5.89
C LEU A 55 -3.30 -0.35 -5.87
N THR A 56 -3.65 -1.35 -5.07
CA THR A 56 -5.05 -1.69 -4.79
C THR A 56 -5.23 -1.83 -3.29
N ILE A 57 -6.19 -1.10 -2.73
CA ILE A 57 -6.60 -1.17 -1.32
C ILE A 57 -8.10 -1.43 -1.30
N ARG A 58 -8.53 -2.52 -0.67
CA ARG A 58 -9.95 -2.93 -0.52
C ARG A 58 -10.25 -3.38 0.89
N ALA A 59 -11.41 -3.07 1.45
CA ALA A 59 -11.79 -3.47 2.80
C ALA A 59 -10.70 -3.16 3.85
N CYS A 60 -10.07 -1.98 3.74
CA CYS A 60 -9.03 -1.51 4.65
C CYS A 60 -9.39 -0.08 5.10
N PRO A 61 -10.32 0.07 6.06
CA PRO A 61 -10.91 1.36 6.41
C PRO A 61 -9.87 2.41 6.86
N LEU A 62 -8.86 2.01 7.64
CA LEU A 62 -7.82 2.94 8.09
C LEU A 62 -6.95 3.43 6.92
N LEU A 63 -6.47 2.53 6.06
CA LEU A 63 -5.71 2.92 4.86
C LEU A 63 -6.52 3.76 3.89
N LYS A 64 -7.83 3.50 3.75
CA LYS A 64 -8.71 4.27 2.87
C LYS A 64 -8.71 5.75 3.26
N VAL A 65 -8.89 6.05 4.55
CA VAL A 65 -8.86 7.42 5.07
C VAL A 65 -7.50 8.08 4.82
N LEU A 66 -6.41 7.35 5.04
CA LEU A 66 -5.06 7.88 4.83
C LEU A 66 -4.76 8.16 3.34
N CYS A 67 -5.38 7.40 2.43
CA CYS A 67 -5.21 7.55 0.98
C CYS A 67 -6.30 8.42 0.33
N GLU A 68 -7.17 9.05 1.12
CA GLU A 68 -8.29 9.84 0.60
C GLU A 68 -7.80 11.03 -0.23
N LYS A 69 -8.48 11.29 -1.35
CA LYS A 69 -8.06 12.33 -2.28
C LYS A 69 -8.08 13.72 -1.62
N ASP A 70 -7.00 14.46 -1.82
CA ASP A 70 -6.77 15.84 -1.38
C ASP A 70 -6.66 16.07 0.14
N ILE A 71 -7.10 15.12 0.98
CA ILE A 71 -7.05 15.24 2.46
C ILE A 71 -6.23 14.15 3.15
N GLY A 72 -6.07 12.99 2.52
CA GLY A 72 -5.36 11.86 3.09
C GLY A 72 -3.86 12.12 3.18
N GLN A 73 -3.24 11.76 4.31
CA GLN A 73 -1.80 11.93 4.55
C GLN A 73 -0.94 11.26 3.46
N TYR A 74 -1.41 10.15 2.89
CA TYR A 74 -0.73 9.40 1.83
C TYR A 74 -1.09 9.87 0.43
N TRP A 75 -2.03 10.80 0.25
CA TRP A 75 -2.48 11.22 -1.07
C TRP A 75 -1.35 11.74 -1.95
N SER A 76 -0.42 12.53 -1.39
CA SER A 76 0.73 13.05 -2.14
C SER A 76 1.54 11.94 -2.80
N MET A 77 1.76 10.82 -2.10
CA MET A 77 2.48 9.65 -2.62
C MET A 77 1.60 8.79 -3.52
N VAL A 78 0.36 8.52 -3.10
CA VAL A 78 -0.61 7.72 -3.86
C VAL A 78 -0.93 8.35 -5.22
N SER A 79 -0.97 9.68 -5.30
CA SER A 79 -1.24 10.42 -6.54
C SER A 79 -0.17 10.21 -7.61
N LEU A 80 1.07 9.89 -7.21
CA LEU A 80 2.19 9.59 -8.11
C LEU A 80 2.08 8.18 -8.72
N ILE A 81 1.23 7.31 -8.17
CA ILE A 81 1.06 5.94 -8.65
C ILE A 81 0.11 5.95 -9.86
N PRO A 82 0.54 5.45 -11.03
CA PRO A 82 -0.25 5.47 -12.27
C PRO A 82 -1.62 4.79 -12.14
N PHE A 83 -1.65 3.58 -11.58
CA PHE A 83 -2.88 2.81 -11.40
C PHE A 83 -3.17 2.62 -9.93
N ARG A 84 -4.25 3.23 -9.45
CA ARG A 84 -4.68 3.17 -8.05
C ARG A 84 -6.17 2.88 -7.95
N ILE A 85 -6.52 1.90 -7.12
CA ILE A 85 -7.90 1.54 -6.79
C ILE A 85 -7.98 1.51 -5.26
N ILE A 86 -8.83 2.36 -4.69
CA ILE A 86 -9.07 2.45 -3.25
C ILE A 86 -10.59 2.37 -3.06
N GLU A 87 -11.06 1.23 -2.59
CA GLU A 87 -12.48 0.90 -2.46
C GLU A 87 -12.74 0.30 -1.08
N ASP A 88 -14.03 0.24 -0.70
CA ASP A 88 -14.48 -0.53 0.46
C ASP A 88 -14.39 -2.05 0.23
#